data_AF-A0A662T187-F1
#
_entry.id   AF-A0A662T187-F1
#
_cell.length_a   1.000
_cell.length_b   1.000
_cell.length_c   1.000
_cell.angle_alpha   90.00
_cell.angle_beta   90.00
_cell.angle_gamma   90.00
#
_symmetry.space_group_name_H-M   'P 1'
#
loop_
_entity.id
_entity.type
_entity.pdbx_description
1 polymer ?
#
loop_
_entity_poly.entity_id
_entity_poly.type
_entity_poly.pdbx_seq_one_letter_code
_entity_poly.pdbx_strand_id
1 'polypeptide(L)'
;MSTVYFERTEDRAGFVKAALRAHKAVFEEARGVLVKPNVVSWEPYSTTTHPDTLRATLEALEGIGAGYMVADGPAFDAGNPAEILGSHPLN
;
A
#
# COMPACT_ATOMS: atom_id res chain seq x y z
N MET A 1 -3.24 -16.04 -10.97
CA MET A 1 -4.60 -15.67 -10.55
C MET A 1 -4.46 -14.78 -9.32
N SER A 2 -5.07 -13.60 -9.29
CA SER A 2 -5.00 -12.67 -8.14
C SER A 2 -6.30 -12.74 -7.34
N THR A 3 -6.20 -12.74 -6.01
CA THR A 3 -7.36 -12.57 -5.12
C THR A 3 -7.67 -11.08 -4.99
N VAL A 4 -8.92 -10.70 -5.23
CA VAL A 4 -9.39 -9.31 -5.10
C VAL A 4 -10.37 -9.22 -3.95
N TYR A 5 -10.11 -8.32 -3.01
CA TYR A 5 -11.01 -8.00 -1.90
C TYR A 5 -11.70 -6.67 -2.17
N PHE A 6 -13.01 -6.59 -1.91
CA PHE A 6 -13.82 -5.38 -2.10
C PHE A 6 -14.91 -5.29 -1.03
N GLU A 7 -15.05 -4.13 -0.41
CA GLU A 7 -16.09 -3.84 0.57
C GLU A 7 -16.46 -2.35 0.52
N ARG A 8 -17.75 -2.03 0.64
CA ARG A 8 -18.21 -0.66 0.91
C ARG A 8 -18.13 -0.43 2.41
N THR A 9 -17.20 0.39 2.86
CA THR A 9 -16.96 0.64 4.29
C THR A 9 -16.45 2.05 4.56
N GLU A 10 -16.65 2.52 5.80
CA GLU A 10 -15.97 3.70 6.33
C GLU A 10 -14.70 3.31 7.13
N ASP A 11 -14.59 2.06 7.58
CA ASP A 11 -13.44 1.52 8.29
C ASP A 11 -12.46 0.83 7.32
N ARG A 12 -11.66 1.66 6.65
CA ARG A 12 -10.61 1.19 5.72
C ARG A 12 -9.57 0.33 6.42
N ALA A 13 -9.21 0.68 7.67
CA ALA A 13 -8.15 -0.01 8.40
C ALA A 13 -8.58 -1.42 8.81
N GLY A 14 -9.79 -1.56 9.34
CA GLY A 14 -10.38 -2.86 9.68
C GLY A 14 -10.48 -3.77 8.46
N PHE A 15 -10.97 -3.24 7.34
CA PHE A 15 -11.04 -3.97 6.07
C PHE A 15 -9.67 -4.49 5.61
N VAL A 16 -8.65 -3.63 5.58
CA VAL A 16 -7.28 -4.01 5.17
C VAL A 16 -6.70 -5.08 6.10
N LYS A 17 -6.84 -4.90 7.43
CA LYS A 17 -6.33 -5.87 8.41
C LYS A 17 -7.04 -7.22 8.29
N ALA A 18 -8.34 -7.24 7.98
CA ALA A 18 -9.09 -8.46 7.74
C ALA A 18 -8.62 -9.18 6.47
N ALA A 19 -8.44 -8.44 5.36
CA ALA A 19 -7.96 -8.98 4.10
C ALA A 19 -6.56 -9.61 4.23
N LEU A 20 -5.62 -8.93 4.91
CA LEU A 20 -4.27 -9.46 5.12
C LEU A 20 -4.24 -10.67 6.06
N ARG A 21 -5.10 -10.70 7.08
CA ARG A 21 -5.20 -11.83 8.02
C ARG A 21 -5.60 -13.13 7.32
N ALA A 22 -6.41 -13.06 6.26
CA ALA A 22 -6.76 -14.22 5.45
C ALA A 22 -5.54 -14.89 4.79
N HIS A 23 -4.42 -14.17 4.69
CA HIS A 23 -3.16 -14.63 4.12
C HIS A 23 -2.03 -14.70 5.14
N LYS A 24 -2.35 -14.72 6.45
CA LYS A 24 -1.35 -14.68 7.52
C LYS A 24 -0.23 -15.72 7.34
N ALA A 25 -0.58 -16.98 7.08
CA ALA A 25 0.42 -18.05 6.88
C ALA A 25 1.37 -17.76 5.72
N VAL A 26 0.86 -17.16 4.63
CA VAL A 26 1.69 -16.77 3.48
C VAL A 26 2.71 -15.70 3.86
N PHE A 27 2.31 -14.73 4.69
CA PHE A 27 3.20 -13.67 5.15
C PHE A 27 4.22 -14.17 6.18
N GLU A 28 3.85 -15.11 7.05
CA GLU A 28 4.78 -15.73 8.02
C GLU A 28 5.88 -16.56 7.34
N GLU A 29 5.57 -17.20 6.20
CA GLU A 29 6.52 -18.00 5.42
C GLU A 29 7.28 -17.18 4.36
N ALA A 30 6.85 -15.96 4.08
CA ALA A 30 7.45 -15.12 3.06
C ALA A 30 8.86 -14.67 3.46
N ARG A 31 9.83 -14.80 2.54
CA ARG A 31 11.17 -14.22 2.70
C ARG A 31 11.13 -12.69 2.78
N GLY A 32 10.14 -12.07 2.17
CA GLY A 32 9.93 -10.63 2.18
C GLY A 32 8.69 -10.24 1.38
N VAL A 33 8.10 -9.10 1.73
CA VAL A 33 6.86 -8.59 1.12
C VAL A 33 7.16 -7.30 0.37
N LEU A 34 6.74 -7.22 -0.89
CA LEU A 34 6.73 -5.96 -1.63
C LEU A 34 5.35 -5.31 -1.50
N VAL A 35 5.28 -4.13 -0.90
CA VAL A 35 4.08 -3.32 -0.83
C VAL A 35 4.13 -2.31 -1.96
N LYS A 36 3.24 -2.46 -2.94
CA LYS A 36 3.06 -1.51 -4.04
C LYS A 36 1.83 -0.64 -3.80
N PRO A 37 1.96 0.53 -3.16
CA PRO A 37 0.91 1.55 -3.23
C PRO A 37 0.82 2.08 -4.65
N ASN A 38 -0.33 2.66 -4.99
CA ASN A 38 -0.46 3.51 -6.17
C ASN A 38 -0.30 4.96 -5.72
N VAL A 39 0.79 5.63 -6.12
CA VAL A 39 1.09 7.02 -5.77
C VAL A 39 0.89 7.89 -7.01
N VAL A 40 -0.27 8.53 -7.10
CA VAL A 40 -0.69 9.46 -8.18
C VAL A 40 -0.81 8.82 -9.57
N SER A 41 -1.94 9.09 -10.21
CA SER A 41 -2.15 8.88 -11.64
C SER A 41 -3.12 9.97 -12.07
N TRP A 42 -2.84 10.68 -13.18
CA TRP A 42 -3.78 11.62 -13.79
C TRP A 42 -5.02 10.92 -14.39
N GLU A 43 -5.11 9.59 -14.26
CA GLU A 43 -6.25 8.81 -14.73
C GLU A 43 -7.59 9.33 -14.17
N PRO A 44 -8.66 9.28 -15.00
CA PRO A 44 -9.99 9.79 -14.65
C PRO A 44 -10.68 9.02 -13.50
N TYR A 45 -10.02 8.00 -12.97
CA TYR A 45 -10.39 7.23 -11.79
C TYR A 45 -9.24 7.37 -10.80
N SER A 46 -9.45 7.98 -9.63
CA SER A 46 -8.37 8.16 -8.65
C SER A 46 -7.90 6.78 -8.16
N THR A 47 -6.76 6.32 -8.68
CA THR A 47 -6.13 5.06 -8.24
C THR A 47 -5.25 5.26 -7.02
N THR A 48 -5.07 6.50 -6.55
CA THR A 48 -4.23 6.84 -5.40
C THR A 48 -4.65 6.06 -4.17
N THR A 49 -3.69 5.35 -3.58
CA THR A 49 -3.91 4.60 -2.34
C THR A 49 -4.17 5.56 -1.19
N HIS A 50 -5.26 5.34 -0.45
CA HIS A 50 -5.57 6.16 0.72
C HIS A 50 -4.50 5.98 1.81
N PRO A 51 -4.05 7.04 2.51
CA PRO A 51 -3.00 6.93 3.54
C PRO A 51 -3.32 5.91 4.64
N ASP A 52 -4.56 5.86 5.10
CA ASP A 52 -4.98 4.89 6.13
C ASP A 52 -4.92 3.43 5.64
N THR A 53 -5.14 3.20 4.34
CA THR A 53 -4.99 1.87 3.74
C THR A 53 -3.53 1.44 3.80
N LEU A 54 -2.61 2.31 3.38
CA LEU A 54 -1.18 2.04 3.44
C LEU A 54 -0.72 1.83 4.89
N ARG A 55 -1.09 2.73 5.82
CA ARG A 55 -0.74 2.62 7.24
C ARG A 55 -1.20 1.28 7.82
N ALA A 56 -2.46 0.92 7.61
CA ALA A 56 -3.01 -0.34 8.12
C ALA A 56 -2.31 -1.58 7.53
N THR A 57 -1.88 -1.52 6.27
CA THR A 57 -1.08 -2.59 5.65
C THR A 57 0.27 -2.75 6.34
N LEU A 58 1.00 -1.65 6.55
CA LEU A 58 2.33 -1.69 7.18
C LEU A 58 2.23 -2.18 8.64
N GLU A 59 1.31 -1.64 9.43
CA GLU A 59 1.06 -2.09 10.81
C GLU A 59 0.72 -3.59 10.87
N ALA A 60 -0.04 -4.10 9.89
CA ALA A 60 -0.38 -5.53 9.85
C ALA A 60 0.83 -6.41 9.55
N LEU A 61 1.70 -6.01 8.62
CA LEU A 61 2.93 -6.74 8.30
C LEU A 61 3.92 -6.70 9.46
N GLU A 62 4.04 -5.55 10.14
CA GLU A 62 4.84 -5.40 11.36
C GLU A 62 4.33 -6.30 12.48
N GLY A 63 3.01 -6.33 12.71
CA GLY A 63 2.39 -7.20 13.70
C GLY A 63 2.55 -8.70 13.40
N ILE A 64 2.77 -9.08 12.14
CA ILE A 64 3.11 -10.45 11.72
C ILE A 64 4.62 -10.73 11.86
N GLY A 65 5.46 -9.69 11.90
CA GLY A 65 6.92 -9.82 11.88
C GLY A 65 7.49 -10.04 10.48
N ALA A 66 6.74 -9.75 9.42
CA ALA A 66 7.18 -9.90 8.05
C ALA A 66 8.07 -8.72 7.63
N GLY A 67 9.26 -9.01 7.09
CA GLY A 67 10.09 -7.98 6.46
C GLY A 67 9.43 -7.46 5.19
N TYR A 68 9.33 -6.14 5.03
CA TYR A 68 8.69 -5.53 3.87
C TYR A 68 9.50 -4.40 3.25
N MET A 69 9.26 -4.16 1.97
CA MET A 69 9.76 -3.02 1.21
C MET A 69 8.58 -2.34 0.53
N VAL A 70 8.53 -1.00 0.64
CA VAL A 70 7.57 -0.20 -0.11
C VAL A 70 8.23 0.25 -1.39
N ALA A 71 7.60 -0.02 -2.53
CA ALA A 71 8.10 0.43 -3.82
C ALA A 71 6.93 0.79 -4.73
N ASP A 72 7.13 1.78 -5.60
CA ASP A 72 6.20 2.05 -6.68
C ASP A 72 6.93 2.02 -8.02
N GLY A 73 6.16 1.84 -9.10
CA GLY A 73 6.67 2.00 -10.46
C GLY A 73 6.75 3.47 -10.85
N PRO A 74 7.47 3.81 -11.93
CA PRO A 74 7.47 5.18 -12.43
C PRO A 74 6.06 5.57 -12.87
N ALA A 75 5.47 6.53 -12.16
CA ALA A 75 4.37 7.33 -12.67
C ALA A 75 4.98 8.32 -13.68
N PHE A 76 4.93 7.97 -14.97
CA PHE A 76 5.56 8.77 -16.03
C PHE A 76 5.06 10.23 -16.07
N ASP A 77 3.87 10.45 -15.51
CA ASP A 77 3.19 11.73 -15.37
C ASP A 77 3.47 12.44 -14.02
N ALA A 78 4.08 11.78 -13.04
CA ALA A 78 4.33 12.37 -11.72
C ALA A 78 5.44 13.43 -11.72
N GLY A 79 6.34 13.43 -12.73
CA GLY A 79 7.45 14.37 -12.82
C GLY A 79 8.73 13.89 -12.13
N ASN A 80 9.59 14.81 -11.69
CA ASN A 80 10.90 14.50 -11.10
C ASN A 80 10.78 14.09 -9.61
N PRO A 81 11.12 12.84 -9.23
CA PRO A 81 11.00 12.37 -7.84
C PRO A 81 11.80 13.18 -6.82
N ALA A 82 12.97 13.69 -7.19
CA ALA A 82 13.80 14.47 -6.27
C ALA A 82 13.17 15.83 -5.95
N GLU A 83 12.52 16.46 -6.94
CA GLU A 83 11.79 17.72 -6.74
C GLU A 83 10.52 17.51 -5.93
N ILE A 84 9.76 16.44 -6.22
CA ILE A 84 8.53 16.11 -5.50
C ILE A 84 8.85 15.84 -4.02
N LEU A 85 9.87 15.02 -3.75
CA LEU A 85 10.32 14.76 -2.39
C LEU A 85 10.83 16.06 -1.75
N GLY A 86 11.75 16.77 -2.41
CA GLY A 86 12.33 18.01 -1.86
C GLY A 86 11.34 19.14 -1.58
N SER A 87 10.18 19.16 -2.23
CA SER A 87 9.11 20.15 -2.02
C SER A 87 7.94 19.62 -1.19
N HIS A 88 7.99 18.37 -0.72
CA HIS A 88 6.89 17.74 0.00
C HIS A 88 6.69 18.40 1.39
N PRO A 89 5.46 18.72 1.80
CA PRO A 89 5.16 19.34 3.11
C PRO A 89 5.54 18.53 4.37
N LEU A 90 6.13 17.35 4.20
CA LEU A 90 6.56 16.47 5.28
C LEU A 90 8.09 16.34 5.36
N ASN A 91 8.82 17.02 4.49
CA ASN A 91 10.28 17.18 4.56
C ASN A 91 10.67 18.45 5.34
#